data_AF-A0A7L4R5B4-F1
#
_entry.id   AF-A0A7L4R5B4-F1
#
_cell.length_a   1.000
_cell.length_b   1.000
_cell.length_c   1.000
_cell.angle_alpha   90.00
_cell.angle_beta   90.00
_cell.angle_gamma   90.00
#
_symmetry.space_group_name_H-M   'P 1'
#
loop_
_entity.id
_entity.type
_entity.pdbx_description
1 polymer ?
#
loop_
_entity_poly.entity_id
_entity_poly.type
_entity_poly.pdbx_seq_one_letter_code
_entity_poly.pdbx_strand_id
1 'polypeptide(L)'
;MLAQGMAELLSAGELQDVLAFENPNNDSEPLIKVVPSFPDSSYLMKHKEHAPFYAPQELGLIEKYTRENKAFQLPKALKNSLGRRMAQAFRTAERQKDDHQGISPLFILLIMAIIAIIVVFLLDISQDQKTLVLAILFGLSIFYVLSSAASGLSRRMMPSMQKVNFRVIVDNSGRITSPFVDATGSRAGALLGDVKHDPLQTGGLGTPAHLRVEAGAIHKANKGVLFIDEIASLKMNWQAELLTAIQERKYPITGQSELSSGALVKTEPAPSDFVLVAAGNLPDLQHIHPALRSRIRGEGYEIYVEDSMDDDENNEEKIARFVAQEVKKDGRIPPFTFEAVQEVIEEARRLSGRRKKFTLNFREIGGLVRAAGDFASEEGAKYVDVEHIRKGRTVARPIESQVVEKIVEQKKEYQIFPTTGHSVGKVNGLAVIGDAFSGIVLPIVAEVTPSSSKSGGKIIATGKLGVIAKEAVENVSAIIKKYTDKDLSKKDIHIQFLQTYEGVEGDSASISIAVAVISDLEGIPVDNSYAMTGSLSVRGEVLPVGGVTAKVEAAYDAGITKVLIPKANVKDVYLRGELKGKVKIYEAENILDVLTLVLKDCPEKKKLLAEIKKQFH
;
A
#
# COMPACT_ATOMS: atom_id res chain seq x y z
N MET A 1 2.04 -0.03 -6.36
CA MET A 1 3.08 0.48 -7.29
C MET A 1 3.36 -0.50 -8.41
N LEU A 2 3.87 -1.72 -8.15
CA LEU A 2 4.18 -2.70 -9.20
C LEU A 2 3.00 -3.00 -10.14
N ALA A 3 1.80 -3.19 -9.58
CA ALA A 3 0.58 -3.42 -10.36
C ALA A 3 0.21 -2.24 -11.29
N GLN A 4 0.45 -1.01 -10.85
CA GLN A 4 0.23 0.18 -11.68
C GLN A 4 1.26 0.25 -12.82
N GLY A 5 2.54 -0.01 -12.51
CA GLY A 5 3.59 -0.10 -13.53
C GLY A 5 3.29 -1.19 -14.57
N MET A 6 2.74 -2.34 -14.14
CA MET A 6 2.27 -3.38 -15.06
C MET A 6 1.15 -2.89 -15.98
N ALA A 7 0.17 -2.15 -15.45
CA ALA A 7 -0.91 -1.59 -16.26
C ALA A 7 -0.41 -0.58 -17.32
N GLU A 8 0.64 0.18 -17.01
CA GLU A 8 1.29 1.09 -17.95
C GLU A 8 2.06 0.38 -19.08
N LEU A 9 2.50 -0.87 -18.84
CA LEU A 9 3.18 -1.70 -19.84
C LEU A 9 2.23 -2.46 -20.77
N LEU A 10 0.93 -2.56 -20.41
CA LEU A 10 -0.09 -3.20 -21.24
C LEU A 10 -0.59 -2.27 -22.35
N SER A 11 -0.99 -2.86 -23.49
CA SER A 11 -1.42 -2.12 -24.69
C SER A 11 -2.82 -1.53 -24.54
N ALA A 12 -2.92 -0.20 -24.61
CA ALA A 12 -4.21 0.51 -24.65
C ALA A 12 -4.98 0.37 -25.99
N GLY A 13 -4.35 -0.21 -27.03
CA GLY A 13 -4.98 -0.39 -28.34
C GLY A 13 -6.06 -1.47 -28.38
N GLU A 14 -6.08 -2.36 -27.40
CA GLU A 14 -7.02 -3.49 -27.33
C GLU A 14 -8.20 -3.25 -26.37
N LEU A 15 -8.35 -2.03 -25.87
CA LEU A 15 -9.41 -1.70 -24.93
C LEU A 15 -10.80 -1.88 -25.55
N GLN A 16 -11.73 -2.34 -24.73
CA GLN A 16 -13.08 -2.67 -25.15
C GLN A 16 -14.10 -1.97 -24.26
N ASP A 17 -15.09 -1.32 -24.87
CA ASP A 17 -16.28 -0.88 -24.14
C ASP A 17 -17.26 -2.05 -24.04
N VAL A 18 -17.94 -2.14 -22.90
CA VAL A 18 -18.91 -3.20 -22.63
C VAL A 18 -20.29 -2.58 -22.47
N LEU A 19 -21.23 -3.11 -23.24
CA LEU A 19 -22.58 -2.59 -23.39
C LEU A 19 -23.60 -3.66 -22.99
N ALA A 20 -24.54 -3.30 -22.11
CA ALA A 20 -25.68 -4.13 -21.72
C ALA A 20 -26.92 -3.73 -22.50
N PHE A 21 -27.48 -4.66 -23.28
CA PHE A 21 -28.67 -4.49 -24.09
C PHE A 21 -29.86 -5.21 -23.48
N GLU A 22 -31.05 -4.71 -23.78
CA GLU A 22 -32.30 -5.46 -23.55
C GLU A 22 -32.27 -6.79 -24.30
N ASN A 23 -32.80 -7.84 -23.66
CA ASN A 23 -33.05 -9.12 -24.30
C ASN A 23 -34.56 -9.27 -24.55
N PRO A 24 -35.03 -9.15 -25.81
CA PRO A 24 -36.46 -9.22 -26.13
C PRO A 24 -37.12 -10.56 -25.77
N ASN A 25 -36.32 -11.63 -25.64
CA ASN A 25 -36.81 -12.96 -25.33
C ASN A 25 -36.88 -13.23 -23.82
N ASN A 26 -36.05 -12.55 -23.02
CA ASN A 26 -35.95 -12.76 -21.57
C ASN A 26 -35.33 -11.54 -20.86
N ASP A 27 -36.14 -10.65 -20.27
CA ASP A 27 -35.64 -9.43 -19.59
C ASP A 27 -34.70 -9.75 -18.41
N SER A 28 -34.85 -10.91 -17.76
CA SER A 28 -33.94 -11.36 -16.69
C SER A 28 -32.54 -11.75 -17.18
N GLU A 29 -32.31 -11.82 -18.49
CA GLU A 29 -31.02 -12.15 -19.10
C GLU A 29 -30.53 -11.07 -20.07
N PRO A 30 -30.10 -9.88 -19.59
CA PRO A 30 -29.55 -8.84 -20.46
C PRO A 30 -28.40 -9.33 -21.34
N LEU A 31 -28.41 -8.94 -22.62
CA LEU A 31 -27.39 -9.30 -23.60
C LEU A 31 -26.15 -8.44 -23.41
N ILE A 32 -24.95 -9.03 -23.56
CA ILE A 32 -23.70 -8.28 -23.47
C ILE A 32 -23.06 -8.17 -24.86
N LYS A 33 -22.83 -6.94 -25.30
CA LYS A 33 -22.03 -6.66 -26.51
C LYS A 33 -20.76 -5.90 -26.17
N VAL A 34 -19.72 -6.22 -26.92
CA VAL A 34 -18.38 -5.66 -26.76
C VAL A 34 -18.00 -4.96 -28.04
N VAL A 35 -17.54 -3.71 -27.93
CA VAL A 35 -17.02 -2.94 -29.06
C VAL A 35 -15.60 -2.45 -28.75
N PRO A 36 -14.70 -2.33 -29.74
CA PRO A 36 -13.40 -1.70 -29.52
C PRO A 36 -13.61 -0.27 -29.02
N SER A 37 -12.92 0.11 -27.96
CA SER A 37 -12.98 1.47 -27.41
C SER A 37 -12.48 2.47 -28.44
N PHE A 38 -11.40 2.12 -29.12
CA PHE A 38 -10.75 2.90 -30.17
C PHE A 38 -10.54 2.03 -31.42
N PRO A 39 -11.56 1.91 -32.29
CA PRO A 39 -11.48 1.06 -33.45
C PRO A 39 -10.47 1.58 -34.47
N ASP A 40 -9.79 0.66 -35.13
CA ASP A 40 -8.91 0.95 -36.26
C ASP A 40 -9.71 1.06 -37.57
N SER A 41 -9.03 1.43 -38.65
CA SER A 41 -9.67 1.56 -39.95
C SER A 41 -10.21 0.22 -40.48
N SER A 42 -9.57 -0.89 -40.14
CA SER A 42 -9.98 -2.22 -40.61
C SER A 42 -11.32 -2.64 -39.98
N TYR A 43 -11.51 -2.36 -38.68
CA TYR A 43 -12.75 -2.60 -37.97
C TYR A 43 -13.90 -1.76 -38.54
N LEU A 44 -13.69 -0.46 -38.78
CA LEU A 44 -14.72 0.45 -39.30
C LEU A 44 -15.13 0.12 -40.75
N MET A 45 -14.22 -0.43 -41.57
CA MET A 45 -14.57 -0.92 -42.91
C MET A 45 -15.50 -2.14 -42.85
N LYS A 46 -15.30 -3.02 -41.87
CA LYS A 46 -16.13 -4.21 -41.65
C LYS A 46 -17.47 -3.87 -41.00
N HIS A 47 -17.50 -2.90 -40.10
CA HIS A 47 -18.69 -2.46 -39.36
C HIS A 47 -19.04 -1.02 -39.72
N LYS A 48 -19.55 -0.83 -40.93
CA LYS A 48 -19.83 0.49 -41.52
C LYS A 48 -20.85 1.29 -40.69
N GLU A 49 -21.67 0.63 -39.90
CA GLU A 49 -22.63 1.22 -38.96
C GLU A 49 -21.97 2.04 -37.84
N HIS A 50 -20.69 1.82 -37.55
CA HIS A 50 -19.96 2.58 -36.52
C HIS A 50 -19.24 3.82 -37.05
N ALA A 51 -18.99 3.91 -38.35
CA ALA A 51 -18.32 5.06 -38.97
C ALA A 51 -19.06 6.40 -38.77
N PRO A 52 -20.42 6.46 -38.81
CA PRO A 52 -21.15 7.71 -38.59
C PRO A 52 -20.98 8.36 -37.20
N PHE A 53 -20.43 7.65 -36.21
CA PHE A 53 -20.15 8.21 -34.89
C PHE A 53 -18.84 9.02 -34.80
N TYR A 54 -18.11 9.14 -35.92
CA TYR A 54 -16.85 9.87 -36.02
C TYR A 54 -16.96 11.03 -37.00
N ALA A 55 -16.32 12.15 -36.67
CA ALA A 55 -16.19 13.26 -37.62
C ALA A 55 -15.22 12.87 -38.76
N PRO A 56 -15.36 13.47 -39.97
CA PRO A 56 -14.47 13.18 -41.09
C PRO A 56 -12.97 13.35 -40.77
N GLN A 57 -12.62 14.35 -39.95
CA GLN A 57 -11.26 14.58 -39.49
C GLN A 57 -10.74 13.44 -38.59
N GLU A 58 -11.61 12.87 -37.75
CA GLU A 58 -11.28 11.75 -36.86
C GLU A 58 -11.10 10.46 -37.66
N LEU A 59 -11.94 10.22 -38.67
CA LEU A 59 -11.79 9.09 -39.59
C LEU A 59 -10.44 9.14 -40.34
N GLY A 60 -10.02 10.34 -40.78
CA GLY A 60 -8.70 10.54 -41.37
C GLY A 60 -7.54 10.25 -40.40
N LEU A 61 -7.69 10.59 -39.12
CA LEU A 61 -6.71 10.23 -38.08
C LEU A 61 -6.65 8.72 -37.83
N ILE A 62 -7.81 8.06 -37.79
CA ILE A 62 -7.91 6.60 -37.64
C ILE A 62 -7.20 5.90 -38.80
N GLU A 63 -7.49 6.30 -40.03
CA GLU A 63 -6.86 5.73 -41.22
C GLU A 63 -5.33 5.94 -41.21
N LYS A 64 -4.88 7.15 -40.88
CA LYS A 64 -3.46 7.48 -40.76
C LYS A 64 -2.74 6.60 -39.73
N TYR A 65 -3.25 6.53 -38.49
CA TYR A 65 -2.60 5.75 -37.44
C TYR A 65 -2.70 4.25 -37.68
N THR A 66 -3.74 3.77 -38.35
CA THR A 66 -3.84 2.37 -38.76
C THR A 66 -2.75 2.04 -39.79
N ARG A 67 -2.57 2.88 -40.82
CA ARG A 67 -1.53 2.68 -41.85
C ARG A 67 -0.10 2.75 -41.30
N GLU A 68 0.14 3.62 -40.32
CA GLU A 68 1.45 3.76 -39.67
C GLU A 68 1.73 2.69 -38.60
N ASN A 69 0.83 1.72 -38.39
CA ASN A 69 0.90 0.75 -37.29
C ASN A 69 1.03 1.41 -35.89
N LYS A 70 0.33 2.54 -35.70
CA LYS A 70 0.32 3.36 -34.48
C LYS A 70 -1.06 3.44 -33.84
N ALA A 71 -1.88 2.39 -33.99
CA ALA A 71 -3.22 2.34 -33.41
C ALA A 71 -3.23 2.57 -31.88
N PHE A 72 -2.14 2.22 -31.18
CA PHE A 72 -1.94 2.53 -29.75
C PHE A 72 -1.95 4.03 -29.41
N GLN A 73 -1.83 4.93 -30.40
CA GLN A 73 -1.92 6.38 -30.22
C GLN A 73 -3.36 6.92 -30.32
N LEU A 74 -4.30 6.11 -30.83
CA LEU A 74 -5.70 6.49 -30.96
C LEU A 74 -6.35 6.93 -29.65
N PRO A 75 -6.12 6.29 -28.48
CA PRO A 75 -6.72 6.73 -27.23
C PRO A 75 -6.29 8.16 -26.81
N LYS A 76 -5.08 8.57 -27.19
CA LYS A 76 -4.59 9.94 -26.94
C LYS A 76 -5.20 10.97 -27.90
N ALA A 77 -5.50 10.54 -29.14
CA ALA A 77 -6.06 11.41 -30.18
C ALA A 77 -7.59 11.52 -30.11
N LEU A 78 -8.27 10.43 -29.76
CA LEU A 78 -9.72 10.31 -29.68
C LEU A 78 -10.11 10.34 -28.20
N LYS A 79 -10.70 11.45 -27.74
CA LYS A 79 -11.08 11.60 -26.31
C LYS A 79 -12.19 10.63 -25.87
N ASN A 80 -13.19 10.42 -26.72
CA ASN A 80 -14.34 9.55 -26.45
C ASN A 80 -14.21 8.21 -27.17
N SER A 81 -14.51 7.13 -26.47
CA SER A 81 -14.57 5.78 -26.99
C SER A 81 -15.84 5.55 -27.83
N LEU A 82 -15.84 4.48 -28.64
CA LEU A 82 -16.97 4.13 -29.51
C LEU A 82 -18.27 3.93 -28.72
N GLY A 83 -18.25 3.20 -27.61
CA GLY A 83 -19.43 2.95 -26.79
C GLY A 83 -20.02 4.25 -26.21
N ARG A 84 -19.17 5.17 -25.76
CA ARG A 84 -19.63 6.49 -25.27
C ARG A 84 -20.21 7.34 -26.40
N ARG A 85 -19.61 7.32 -27.59
CA ARG A 85 -20.13 8.04 -28.77
C ARG A 85 -21.48 7.51 -29.20
N MET A 86 -21.64 6.19 -29.25
CA MET A 86 -22.93 5.54 -29.51
C MET A 86 -23.97 6.04 -28.50
N ALA A 87 -23.68 5.93 -27.19
CA ALA A 87 -24.63 6.36 -26.15
C ALA A 87 -25.01 7.85 -26.23
N GLN A 88 -24.06 8.73 -26.57
CA GLN A 88 -24.33 10.16 -26.77
C GLN A 88 -25.23 10.42 -28.00
N ALA A 89 -24.98 9.70 -29.11
CA ALA A 89 -25.78 9.80 -30.32
C ALA A 89 -27.23 9.32 -30.08
N PHE A 90 -27.43 8.24 -29.33
CA PHE A 90 -28.78 7.76 -28.99
C PHE A 90 -29.53 8.73 -28.08
N ARG A 91 -28.89 9.26 -27.03
CA ARG A 91 -29.52 10.26 -26.12
C ARG A 91 -29.92 11.54 -26.83
N THR A 92 -29.11 12.00 -27.79
CA THR A 92 -29.43 13.21 -28.57
C THR A 92 -30.59 12.96 -29.54
N ALA A 93 -30.65 11.77 -30.15
CA ALA A 93 -31.77 11.36 -30.99
C ALA A 93 -33.09 11.22 -30.20
N GLU A 94 -33.05 10.77 -28.94
CA GLU A 94 -34.23 10.70 -28.07
C GLU A 94 -34.76 12.09 -27.69
N ARG A 95 -33.88 13.00 -27.22
CA ARG A 95 -34.28 14.38 -26.89
C ARG A 95 -34.94 15.11 -28.05
N GLN A 96 -34.44 14.89 -29.27
CA GLN A 96 -35.00 15.51 -30.48
C GLN A 96 -36.38 14.93 -30.87
N LYS A 97 -36.70 13.69 -30.47
CA LYS A 97 -38.03 13.09 -30.67
C LYS A 97 -39.06 13.60 -29.67
N ASP A 98 -38.67 13.86 -28.42
CA ASP A 98 -39.58 14.41 -27.41
C ASP A 98 -39.98 15.87 -27.71
N ASP A 99 -39.07 16.68 -28.29
CA ASP A 99 -39.38 18.03 -28.77
C ASP A 99 -40.46 18.06 -29.87
N HIS A 100 -40.71 16.94 -30.56
CA HIS A 100 -41.78 16.81 -31.56
C HIS A 100 -43.17 16.58 -30.97
N GLN A 101 -43.31 16.47 -29.64
CA GLN A 101 -44.62 16.53 -28.96
C GLN A 101 -45.08 17.97 -28.63
N GLY A 102 -44.26 18.98 -28.95
CA GLY A 102 -44.68 20.38 -28.93
C GLY A 102 -45.69 20.72 -30.03
N ILE A 103 -46.51 21.74 -29.79
CA ILE A 103 -47.53 22.26 -30.72
C ILE A 103 -46.95 22.36 -32.14
N SER A 104 -47.60 21.72 -33.12
CA SER A 104 -47.07 21.66 -34.48
C SER A 104 -46.76 23.08 -35.02
N PRO A 105 -45.65 23.29 -35.73
CA PRO A 105 -45.31 24.60 -36.30
C PRO A 105 -46.44 25.16 -37.19
N LEU A 106 -47.19 24.26 -37.84
CA LEU A 106 -48.38 24.58 -38.62
C LEU A 106 -49.53 25.15 -37.77
N PHE A 107 -49.72 24.65 -36.56
CA PHE A 107 -50.74 25.13 -35.63
C PHE A 107 -50.36 26.48 -35.02
N ILE A 108 -49.09 26.69 -34.69
CA ILE A 108 -48.58 28.01 -34.26
C ILE A 108 -48.77 29.03 -35.40
N LEU A 109 -48.51 28.63 -36.64
CA LEU A 109 -48.66 29.49 -37.82
C LEU A 109 -50.13 29.81 -38.10
N LEU A 110 -51.04 28.85 -37.89
CA LEU A 110 -52.49 29.08 -37.96
C LEU A 110 -52.94 30.12 -36.93
N ILE A 111 -52.48 30.00 -35.68
CA ILE A 111 -52.81 30.97 -34.61
C ILE A 111 -52.27 32.36 -34.96
N MET A 112 -51.02 32.45 -35.39
CA MET A 112 -50.40 33.72 -35.78
C MET A 112 -51.10 34.36 -36.99
N ALA A 113 -51.53 33.55 -37.97
CA ALA A 113 -52.28 34.03 -39.12
C ALA A 113 -53.66 34.58 -38.71
N ILE A 114 -54.37 33.87 -37.82
CA ILE A 114 -55.66 34.33 -37.28
C ILE A 114 -55.50 35.65 -36.52
N ILE A 115 -54.50 35.76 -35.65
CA ILE A 115 -54.20 36.99 -34.90
C ILE A 115 -53.86 38.13 -35.86
N ALA A 116 -53.02 37.89 -36.87
CA ALA A 116 -52.62 38.91 -37.83
C ALA A 116 -53.81 39.41 -38.67
N ILE A 117 -54.71 38.52 -39.10
CA ILE A 117 -55.94 38.89 -39.81
C ILE A 117 -56.83 39.74 -38.91
N ILE A 118 -57.01 39.37 -37.65
CA ILE A 118 -57.81 40.13 -36.68
C ILE A 118 -57.22 41.54 -36.48
N VAL A 119 -55.90 41.65 -36.30
CA VAL A 119 -55.21 42.94 -36.11
C VAL A 119 -55.35 43.83 -37.35
N VAL A 120 -55.19 43.29 -38.56
CA VAL A 120 -55.35 44.05 -39.80
C VAL A 120 -56.80 44.55 -39.99
N PHE A 121 -57.79 43.78 -39.54
CA PHE A 121 -59.19 44.21 -39.57
C PHE A 121 -59.51 45.31 -38.55
N LEU A 122 -58.85 45.31 -37.38
CA LEU A 122 -59.02 46.31 -36.32
C LEU A 122 -58.30 47.64 -36.62
N LEU A 123 -57.32 47.66 -37.51
CA LEU A 123 -56.62 48.89 -37.92
C LEU A 123 -57.48 49.73 -38.88
N ASP A 124 -57.63 51.02 -38.58
CA ASP A 124 -58.35 52.00 -39.41
C ASP A 124 -57.44 52.54 -40.52
N ILE A 125 -57.10 51.67 -41.46
CA ILE A 125 -56.26 51.97 -42.62
C ILE A 125 -57.05 51.79 -43.93
N SER A 126 -56.63 52.49 -44.98
CA SER A 126 -57.25 52.39 -46.31
C SER A 126 -57.28 50.95 -46.85
N GLN A 127 -58.31 50.62 -47.64
CA GLN A 127 -58.49 49.25 -48.16
C GLN A 127 -57.28 48.73 -48.94
N ASP A 128 -56.66 49.57 -49.76
CA ASP A 128 -55.46 49.19 -50.53
C ASP A 128 -54.27 48.85 -49.61
N GLN A 129 -54.14 49.55 -48.47
CA GLN A 129 -53.11 49.24 -47.48
C GLN A 129 -53.40 47.94 -46.72
N LYS A 130 -54.67 47.61 -46.45
CA LYS A 130 -55.03 46.30 -45.87
C LYS A 130 -54.64 45.16 -46.80
N THR A 131 -54.90 45.29 -48.10
CA THR A 131 -54.54 44.29 -49.11
C THR A 131 -53.02 44.10 -49.21
N LEU A 132 -52.24 45.19 -49.17
CA LEU A 132 -50.78 45.13 -49.20
C LEU A 132 -50.20 44.39 -47.98
N VAL A 133 -50.68 44.71 -46.78
CA VAL A 133 -50.22 44.07 -45.53
C VAL A 133 -50.57 42.58 -45.52
N LEU A 134 -51.78 42.22 -45.98
CA LEU A 134 -52.19 40.81 -46.07
C LEU A 134 -51.32 40.03 -47.05
N ALA A 135 -50.96 40.62 -48.20
CA ALA A 135 -50.09 40.00 -49.19
C ALA A 135 -48.66 39.76 -48.66
N ILE A 136 -48.10 40.70 -47.90
CA ILE A 136 -46.79 40.57 -47.26
C ILE A 136 -46.80 39.44 -46.22
N LEU A 137 -47.81 39.39 -45.36
CA LEU A 137 -47.98 38.33 -44.37
C LEU A 137 -48.14 36.95 -45.02
N PHE A 138 -48.89 36.88 -46.12
CA PHE A 138 -49.04 35.66 -46.89
C PHE A 138 -47.70 35.22 -47.52
N GLY A 139 -46.94 36.15 -48.10
CA GLY A 139 -45.60 35.88 -48.62
C GLY A 139 -44.62 35.37 -47.55
N LEU A 140 -44.60 35.99 -46.36
CA LEU A 140 -43.77 35.56 -45.23
C LEU A 140 -44.18 34.18 -44.71
N SER A 141 -45.48 33.87 -44.69
CA SER A 141 -45.98 32.57 -44.27
C SER A 141 -45.57 31.45 -45.24
N ILE A 142 -45.62 31.71 -46.56
CA ILE A 142 -45.14 30.77 -47.58
C ILE A 142 -43.63 30.56 -47.46
N PHE A 143 -42.86 31.64 -47.27
CA PHE A 143 -41.41 31.55 -47.08
C PHE A 143 -41.04 30.72 -45.85
N TYR A 144 -41.74 30.90 -44.73
CA TYR A 144 -41.52 30.11 -43.52
C TYR A 144 -41.88 28.63 -43.71
N VAL A 145 -42.97 28.32 -44.42
CA VAL A 145 -43.36 26.93 -44.75
C VAL A 145 -42.31 26.28 -45.65
N LEU A 146 -41.78 27.00 -46.65
CA LEU A 146 -40.71 26.51 -47.51
C LEU A 146 -39.39 26.31 -46.74
N SER A 147 -39.01 27.26 -45.89
CA SER A 147 -37.79 27.15 -45.06
C SER A 147 -37.88 26.01 -44.05
N SER A 148 -39.04 25.79 -43.44
CA SER A 148 -39.28 24.67 -42.53
C SER A 148 -39.30 23.33 -43.26
N ALA A 149 -39.90 23.25 -44.45
CA ALA A 149 -39.86 22.07 -45.32
C ALA A 149 -38.43 21.72 -45.76
N ALA A 150 -37.63 22.72 -46.16
CA ALA A 150 -36.22 22.53 -46.51
C ALA A 150 -35.39 22.02 -45.32
N SER A 151 -35.62 22.57 -44.11
CA SER A 151 -34.98 22.09 -42.88
C SER A 151 -35.42 20.68 -42.47
N GLY A 152 -36.64 20.27 -42.83
CA GLY A 152 -37.16 18.91 -42.62
C GLY A 152 -36.60 17.88 -43.60
N LEU A 153 -36.28 18.29 -44.83
CA LEU A 153 -35.69 17.42 -45.85
C LEU A 153 -34.24 17.04 -45.49
N SER A 154 -33.43 17.98 -44.97
CA SER A 154 -32.09 17.67 -44.42
C SER A 154 -32.14 16.74 -43.20
N ARG A 155 -33.23 16.73 -42.42
CA ARG A 155 -33.41 15.84 -41.24
C ARG A 155 -33.84 14.43 -41.62
N ARG A 156 -34.53 14.23 -42.74
CA ARG A 156 -34.93 12.90 -43.26
C ARG A 156 -33.78 12.10 -43.90
N MET A 157 -32.64 12.73 -44.15
CA MET A 157 -31.43 12.03 -44.60
C MET A 157 -30.62 11.39 -43.45
N MET A 158 -31.04 11.55 -42.18
CA MET A 158 -30.51 10.71 -41.10
C MET A 158 -31.22 9.35 -41.10
N PRO A 159 -30.49 8.23 -40.98
CA PRO A 159 -31.11 6.91 -40.87
C PRO A 159 -32.09 6.88 -39.68
N SER A 160 -33.24 6.25 -39.87
CA SER A 160 -34.16 5.91 -38.78
C SER A 160 -33.44 4.94 -37.82
N MET A 161 -32.73 5.48 -36.84
CA MET A 161 -32.12 4.70 -35.76
C MET A 161 -33.27 4.03 -34.97
N GLN A 162 -33.34 2.71 -35.09
CA GLN A 162 -34.21 1.85 -34.27
C GLN A 162 -33.98 2.19 -32.79
N LYS A 163 -35.03 2.02 -31.97
CA LYS A 163 -35.04 2.28 -30.53
C LYS A 163 -34.14 1.27 -29.81
N VAL A 164 -32.83 1.43 -29.91
CA VAL A 164 -31.85 0.54 -29.30
C VAL A 164 -31.43 1.14 -27.97
N ASN A 165 -32.12 0.74 -26.90
CA ASN A 165 -31.81 1.14 -25.54
C ASN A 165 -30.71 0.22 -24.99
N PHE A 166 -29.58 0.78 -24.59
CA PHE A 166 -28.49 0.04 -23.97
C PHE A 166 -27.78 0.89 -22.94
N ARG A 167 -27.08 0.23 -22.03
CA ARG A 167 -26.24 0.87 -21.01
C ARG A 167 -24.77 0.56 -21.26
N VAL A 168 -23.93 1.58 -21.29
CA VAL A 168 -22.47 1.40 -21.23
C VAL A 168 -22.13 1.03 -19.78
N ILE A 169 -21.67 -0.20 -19.55
CA ILE A 169 -21.30 -0.70 -18.22
C ILE A 169 -19.78 -0.64 -17.97
N VAL A 170 -18.98 -0.64 -19.05
CA VAL A 170 -17.54 -0.33 -19.01
C VAL A 170 -17.25 0.71 -20.11
N ASP A 171 -16.71 1.86 -19.72
CA ASP A 171 -16.36 2.99 -20.58
C ASP A 171 -14.87 3.30 -20.43
N ASN A 172 -14.11 3.18 -21.51
CA ASN A 172 -12.67 3.45 -21.53
C ASN A 172 -12.29 4.80 -22.15
N SER A 173 -13.25 5.72 -22.29
CA SER A 173 -12.99 7.08 -22.77
C SER A 173 -11.95 7.80 -21.91
N GLY A 174 -11.04 8.51 -22.56
CA GLY A 174 -9.97 9.28 -21.92
C GLY A 174 -8.82 8.43 -21.35
N ARG A 175 -8.88 7.10 -21.44
CA ARG A 175 -7.76 6.24 -21.04
C ARG A 175 -6.66 6.28 -22.09
N ILE A 176 -5.42 6.38 -21.63
CA ILE A 176 -4.21 6.32 -22.48
C ILE A 176 -3.38 5.05 -22.23
N THR A 177 -3.65 4.36 -21.13
CA THR A 177 -3.04 3.10 -20.70
C THR A 177 -4.15 2.10 -20.34
N SER A 178 -3.80 0.82 -20.22
CA SER A 178 -4.74 -0.19 -19.74
C SER A 178 -5.27 0.13 -18.34
N PRO A 179 -6.51 -0.30 -18.01
CA PRO A 179 -7.09 -0.01 -16.71
C PRO A 179 -6.29 -0.65 -15.59
N PHE A 180 -5.95 0.14 -14.58
CA PHE A 180 -5.59 -0.34 -13.25
C PHE A 180 -6.82 -0.22 -12.36
N VAL A 181 -7.32 -1.34 -11.85
CA VAL A 181 -8.48 -1.38 -10.95
C VAL A 181 -8.04 -1.97 -9.62
N ASP A 182 -8.04 -1.13 -8.59
CA ASP A 182 -7.83 -1.56 -7.21
C ASP A 182 -9.17 -2.04 -6.63
N ALA A 183 -9.22 -3.33 -6.26
CA ALA A 183 -10.36 -3.97 -5.65
C ALA A 183 -10.07 -4.45 -4.22
N THR A 184 -9.02 -3.92 -3.59
CA THR A 184 -8.68 -4.16 -2.17
C THR A 184 -9.89 -3.85 -1.28
N GLY A 185 -10.26 -4.78 -0.39
CA GLY A 185 -11.39 -4.64 0.52
C GLY A 185 -12.78 -4.58 -0.13
N SER A 186 -12.89 -4.91 -1.43
CA SER A 186 -14.17 -4.86 -2.14
C SER A 186 -15.17 -5.91 -1.64
N ARG A 187 -16.46 -5.51 -1.58
CA ARG A 187 -17.58 -6.44 -1.38
C ARG A 187 -17.97 -7.11 -2.69
N ALA A 188 -18.77 -8.18 -2.61
CA ALA A 188 -19.24 -8.96 -3.77
C ALA A 188 -19.67 -8.11 -4.96
N GLY A 189 -20.61 -7.17 -4.78
CA GLY A 189 -21.13 -6.36 -5.89
C GLY A 189 -20.10 -5.41 -6.51
N ALA A 190 -19.18 -4.88 -5.70
CA ALA A 190 -18.10 -4.04 -6.21
C ALA A 190 -17.05 -4.85 -6.98
N LEU A 191 -16.77 -6.09 -6.56
CA LEU A 191 -15.80 -6.98 -7.20
C LEU A 191 -16.37 -7.66 -8.45
N LEU A 192 -17.54 -8.29 -8.31
CA LEU A 192 -18.14 -9.23 -9.26
C LEU A 192 -19.30 -8.63 -10.06
N GLY A 193 -19.73 -7.41 -9.73
CA GLY A 193 -20.87 -6.76 -10.37
C GLY A 193 -22.18 -7.00 -9.62
N ASP A 194 -23.17 -6.16 -9.90
CA ASP A 194 -24.47 -6.20 -9.22
C ASP A 194 -25.60 -5.75 -10.16
N VAL A 195 -26.84 -6.07 -9.80
CA VAL A 195 -28.04 -5.58 -10.46
C VAL A 195 -28.89 -4.86 -9.43
N LYS A 196 -29.15 -3.57 -9.68
CA LYS A 196 -29.93 -2.74 -8.74
C LYS A 196 -31.34 -3.29 -8.53
N HIS A 197 -31.84 -3.15 -7.31
CA HIS A 197 -33.22 -3.45 -6.98
C HIS A 197 -34.17 -2.53 -7.77
N ASP A 198 -35.20 -3.13 -8.33
CA ASP A 198 -36.37 -2.42 -8.86
C ASP A 198 -37.55 -2.55 -7.88
N PRO A 199 -38.02 -1.44 -7.28
CA PRO A 199 -39.19 -1.44 -6.40
C PRO A 199 -40.53 -1.54 -7.16
N LEU A 200 -40.55 -1.29 -8.46
CA LEU A 200 -41.78 -1.23 -9.29
C LEU A 200 -41.86 -2.43 -10.24
N GLN A 201 -41.82 -3.64 -9.69
CA GLN A 201 -41.82 -4.89 -10.46
C GLN A 201 -43.14 -5.19 -11.19
N THR A 202 -44.24 -4.48 -10.88
CA THR A 202 -45.58 -4.75 -11.42
C THR A 202 -46.09 -3.60 -12.28
N GLY A 203 -46.84 -3.94 -13.33
CA GLY A 203 -47.55 -2.95 -14.17
C GLY A 203 -46.72 -2.26 -15.26
N GLY A 204 -45.50 -2.74 -15.57
CA GLY A 204 -44.67 -2.20 -16.66
C GLY A 204 -44.07 -0.82 -16.38
N LEU A 205 -44.10 -0.38 -15.11
CA LEU A 205 -43.54 0.88 -14.63
C LEU A 205 -42.10 0.73 -14.09
N GLY A 206 -41.58 -0.50 -14.10
CA GLY A 206 -40.25 -0.84 -13.62
C GLY A 206 -39.12 -0.32 -14.51
N THR A 207 -37.92 -0.32 -13.97
CA THR A 207 -36.71 -0.01 -14.75
C THR A 207 -36.21 -1.27 -15.45
N PRO A 208 -36.06 -1.27 -16.79
CA PRO A 208 -35.56 -2.42 -17.53
C PRO A 208 -34.28 -3.00 -16.95
N ALA A 209 -34.16 -4.34 -16.91
CA ALA A 209 -33.08 -5.02 -16.21
C ALA A 209 -31.69 -4.62 -16.71
N HIS A 210 -31.51 -4.51 -18.03
CA HIS A 210 -30.25 -4.12 -18.67
C HIS A 210 -29.75 -2.72 -18.24
N LEU A 211 -30.66 -1.80 -17.89
CA LEU A 211 -30.29 -0.48 -17.38
C LEU A 211 -29.88 -0.49 -15.90
N ARG A 212 -30.22 -1.56 -15.16
CA ARG A 212 -29.89 -1.73 -13.74
C ARG A 212 -28.56 -2.45 -13.49
N VAL A 213 -27.94 -3.01 -14.53
CA VAL A 213 -26.66 -3.71 -14.47
C VAL A 213 -25.51 -2.77 -14.11
N GLU A 214 -24.71 -3.16 -13.12
CA GLU A 214 -23.49 -2.48 -12.68
C GLU A 214 -22.27 -3.40 -12.83
N ALA A 215 -21.26 -2.94 -13.57
CA ALA A 215 -20.02 -3.68 -13.75
C ALA A 215 -19.18 -3.72 -12.45
N GLY A 216 -18.78 -4.93 -12.07
CA GLY A 216 -17.76 -5.18 -11.04
C GLY A 216 -16.35 -4.78 -11.44
N ALA A 217 -15.43 -4.78 -10.48
CA ALA A 217 -14.01 -4.52 -10.67
C ALA A 217 -13.38 -5.47 -11.69
N ILE A 218 -13.76 -6.76 -11.70
CA ILE A 218 -13.27 -7.74 -12.68
C ILE A 218 -13.58 -7.33 -14.12
N HIS A 219 -14.74 -6.72 -14.36
CA HIS A 219 -15.17 -6.27 -15.68
C HIS A 219 -14.50 -4.96 -16.07
N LYS A 220 -14.36 -4.03 -15.11
CA LYS A 220 -13.65 -2.77 -15.32
C LYS A 220 -12.15 -2.97 -15.57
N ALA A 221 -11.59 -4.08 -15.07
CA ALA A 221 -10.21 -4.48 -15.28
C ALA A 221 -9.98 -5.25 -16.59
N ASN A 222 -11.04 -5.52 -17.39
CA ASN A 222 -10.91 -6.20 -18.68
C ASN A 222 -9.85 -5.52 -19.56
N LYS A 223 -8.91 -6.30 -20.07
CA LYS A 223 -7.72 -5.85 -20.83
C LYS A 223 -6.76 -4.96 -20.04
N GLY A 224 -6.75 -5.09 -18.71
CA GLY A 224 -5.82 -4.41 -17.82
C GLY A 224 -5.48 -5.23 -16.59
N VAL A 225 -5.27 -4.53 -15.47
CA VAL A 225 -4.80 -5.10 -14.21
C VAL A 225 -5.89 -4.98 -13.14
N LEU A 226 -6.21 -6.10 -12.50
CA LEU A 226 -6.99 -6.16 -11.27
C LEU A 226 -6.01 -6.33 -10.11
N PHE A 227 -5.95 -5.34 -9.21
CA PHE A 227 -5.12 -5.39 -8.01
C PHE A 227 -5.99 -5.67 -6.78
N ILE A 228 -5.56 -6.62 -5.96
CA ILE A 228 -6.23 -6.95 -4.70
C ILE A 228 -5.14 -7.14 -3.63
N ASP A 229 -4.97 -6.15 -2.77
CA ASP A 229 -4.21 -6.33 -1.53
C ASP A 229 -5.03 -7.12 -0.51
N GLU A 230 -4.34 -7.76 0.43
CA GLU A 230 -4.93 -8.62 1.44
C GLU A 230 -5.95 -9.62 0.86
N ILE A 231 -5.60 -10.30 -0.25
CA ILE A 231 -6.54 -11.17 -0.99
C ILE A 231 -7.19 -12.26 -0.12
N ALA A 232 -6.48 -12.69 0.93
CA ALA A 232 -6.95 -13.64 1.92
C ALA A 232 -8.15 -13.14 2.75
N SER A 233 -8.36 -11.83 2.84
CA SER A 233 -9.48 -11.21 3.55
C SER A 233 -10.82 -11.34 2.80
N LEU A 234 -10.78 -11.62 1.49
CA LEU A 234 -11.99 -11.88 0.72
C LEU A 234 -12.66 -13.17 1.19
N LYS A 235 -14.00 -13.17 1.21
CA LYS A 235 -14.75 -14.39 1.53
C LYS A 235 -14.38 -15.52 0.57
N MET A 236 -14.32 -16.74 1.11
CA MET A 236 -13.89 -17.94 0.37
C MET A 236 -14.68 -18.16 -0.92
N ASN A 237 -16.00 -17.91 -0.90
CA ASN A 237 -16.84 -18.02 -2.10
C ASN A 237 -16.50 -16.96 -3.16
N TRP A 238 -16.19 -15.73 -2.76
CA TRP A 238 -15.76 -14.68 -3.71
C TRP A 238 -14.40 -14.99 -4.34
N GLN A 239 -13.50 -15.62 -3.60
CA GLN A 239 -12.23 -16.11 -4.16
C GLN A 239 -12.46 -17.23 -5.18
N ALA A 240 -13.44 -18.11 -4.96
CA ALA A 240 -13.83 -19.13 -5.94
C ALA A 240 -14.47 -18.50 -7.20
N GLU A 241 -15.33 -17.49 -7.04
CA GLU A 241 -15.92 -16.75 -8.17
C GLU A 241 -14.87 -15.96 -8.96
N LEU A 242 -13.88 -15.37 -8.27
CA LEU A 242 -12.73 -14.74 -8.90
C LEU A 242 -11.92 -15.76 -9.72
N LEU A 243 -11.71 -16.97 -9.19
CA LEU A 243 -11.06 -18.05 -9.93
C LEU A 243 -11.83 -18.42 -11.21
N THR A 244 -13.16 -18.48 -11.16
CA THR A 244 -13.99 -18.68 -12.35
C THR A 244 -13.79 -17.57 -13.37
N ALA A 245 -13.79 -16.30 -12.93
CA ALA A 245 -13.56 -15.16 -13.81
C ALA A 245 -12.17 -15.20 -14.50
N ILE A 246 -11.14 -15.70 -13.80
CA ILE A 246 -9.78 -15.90 -14.36
C ILE A 246 -9.79 -17.01 -15.42
N GLN A 247 -10.48 -18.12 -15.16
CA GLN A 247 -10.51 -19.28 -16.07
C GLN A 247 -11.29 -18.98 -17.35
N GLU A 248 -12.49 -18.40 -17.20
CA GLU A 248 -13.40 -18.16 -18.32
C GLU A 248 -13.09 -16.85 -19.07
N ARG A 249 -12.32 -15.95 -18.45
CA ARG A 249 -12.06 -14.56 -18.91
C ARG A 249 -13.34 -13.77 -19.16
N LYS A 250 -14.45 -14.26 -18.61
CA LYS A 250 -15.78 -13.67 -18.63
C LYS A 250 -16.48 -14.04 -17.33
N TYR A 251 -17.36 -13.17 -16.88
CA TYR A 251 -18.19 -13.43 -15.71
C TYR A 251 -19.59 -12.82 -15.90
N PRO A 252 -20.68 -13.55 -15.64
CA PRO A 252 -22.03 -12.98 -15.70
C PRO A 252 -22.28 -12.05 -14.52
N ILE A 253 -22.99 -10.95 -14.74
CA ILE A 253 -23.37 -10.01 -13.69
C ILE A 253 -24.74 -10.42 -13.15
N THR A 254 -24.85 -10.56 -11.83
CA THR A 254 -26.08 -10.94 -11.13
C THR A 254 -26.27 -10.11 -9.87
N GLY A 255 -27.52 -9.96 -9.42
CA GLY A 255 -27.82 -9.31 -8.14
C GLY A 255 -27.23 -10.08 -6.96
N GLN A 256 -26.47 -9.40 -6.10
CA GLN A 256 -25.70 -10.03 -5.01
C GLN A 256 -26.52 -10.24 -3.73
N SER A 257 -27.65 -9.55 -3.59
CA SER A 257 -28.56 -9.69 -2.46
C SER A 257 -29.76 -10.54 -2.87
N GLU A 258 -29.95 -11.69 -2.24
CA GLU A 258 -31.10 -12.59 -2.49
C GLU A 258 -32.46 -11.92 -2.23
N LEU A 259 -32.49 -10.90 -1.36
CA LEU A 259 -33.69 -10.11 -1.05
C LEU A 259 -34.00 -9.05 -2.11
N SER A 260 -33.08 -8.81 -3.05
CA SER A 260 -33.25 -7.85 -4.14
C SER A 260 -33.86 -8.54 -5.35
N SER A 261 -34.83 -7.87 -6.00
CA SER A 261 -35.28 -8.22 -7.35
C SER A 261 -34.16 -8.31 -8.39
N GLY A 262 -32.99 -7.72 -8.13
CA GLY A 262 -31.80 -7.90 -8.96
C GLY A 262 -31.24 -9.32 -8.95
N ALA A 263 -31.48 -10.13 -7.91
CA ALA A 263 -30.98 -11.51 -7.83
C ALA A 263 -31.63 -12.45 -8.87
N LEU A 264 -32.79 -12.06 -9.42
CA LEU A 264 -33.46 -12.78 -10.51
C LEU A 264 -32.86 -12.46 -11.88
N VAL A 265 -31.98 -11.46 -11.97
CA VAL A 265 -31.37 -11.01 -13.22
C VAL A 265 -29.94 -11.53 -13.29
N LYS A 266 -29.60 -12.21 -14.39
CA LYS A 266 -28.25 -12.70 -14.67
C LYS A 266 -27.91 -12.43 -16.14
N THR A 267 -26.92 -11.58 -16.39
CA THR A 267 -26.54 -11.23 -17.77
C THR A 267 -25.86 -12.40 -18.49
N GLU A 268 -25.75 -12.30 -19.82
CA GLU A 268 -24.72 -13.06 -20.54
C GLU A 268 -23.33 -12.78 -19.92
N PRO A 269 -22.37 -13.72 -19.99
CA PRO A 269 -21.03 -13.51 -19.46
C PRO A 269 -20.36 -12.26 -20.04
N ALA A 270 -20.14 -11.26 -19.18
CA ALA A 270 -19.45 -10.03 -19.54
C ALA A 270 -17.93 -10.25 -19.51
N PRO A 271 -17.15 -9.58 -20.37
CA PRO A 271 -15.70 -9.80 -20.46
C PRO A 271 -14.99 -9.35 -19.18
N SER A 272 -14.03 -10.17 -18.74
CA SER A 272 -13.21 -9.98 -17.55
C SER A 272 -11.80 -10.55 -17.77
N ASP A 273 -11.19 -10.23 -18.90
CA ASP A 273 -9.84 -10.68 -19.28
C ASP A 273 -8.79 -9.76 -18.65
N PHE A 274 -8.58 -9.90 -17.34
CA PHE A 274 -7.64 -9.09 -16.55
C PHE A 274 -6.40 -9.88 -16.14
N VAL A 275 -5.30 -9.17 -15.90
CA VAL A 275 -4.15 -9.71 -15.17
C VAL A 275 -4.37 -9.47 -13.68
N LEU A 276 -4.44 -10.54 -12.89
CA LEU A 276 -4.54 -10.44 -11.43
C LEU A 276 -3.16 -10.13 -10.83
N VAL A 277 -3.08 -9.08 -10.02
CA VAL A 277 -1.97 -8.84 -9.09
C VAL A 277 -2.52 -8.91 -7.68
N ALA A 278 -2.32 -10.05 -7.03
CA ALA A 278 -2.70 -10.28 -5.64
C ALA A 278 -1.54 -9.97 -4.69
N ALA A 279 -1.82 -9.35 -3.55
CA ALA A 279 -0.85 -9.07 -2.50
C ALA A 279 -1.38 -9.52 -1.12
N GLY A 280 -0.47 -9.67 -0.16
CA GLY A 280 -0.76 -10.09 1.21
C GLY A 280 0.51 -10.43 1.97
N ASN A 281 0.38 -10.66 3.28
CA ASN A 281 1.51 -11.02 4.13
C ASN A 281 1.68 -12.54 4.21
N LEU A 282 2.89 -12.98 4.60
CA LEU A 282 3.22 -14.40 4.72
C LEU A 282 2.24 -15.20 5.61
N PRO A 283 1.80 -14.70 6.78
CA PRO A 283 0.84 -15.42 7.63
C PRO A 283 -0.53 -15.61 6.97
N ASP A 284 -0.93 -14.71 6.08
CA ASP A 284 -2.27 -14.70 5.47
C ASP A 284 -2.39 -15.70 4.32
N LEU A 285 -1.26 -16.19 3.77
CA LEU A 285 -1.24 -17.12 2.64
C LEU A 285 -1.97 -18.44 2.91
N GLN A 286 -2.11 -18.84 4.18
CA GLN A 286 -2.86 -20.03 4.58
C GLN A 286 -4.38 -19.86 4.46
N HIS A 287 -4.86 -18.62 4.37
CA HIS A 287 -6.29 -18.29 4.29
C HIS A 287 -6.77 -18.05 2.86
N ILE A 288 -5.88 -18.11 1.87
CA ILE A 288 -6.25 -18.05 0.45
C ILE A 288 -6.92 -19.37 0.03
N HIS A 289 -7.99 -19.28 -0.76
CA HIS A 289 -8.67 -20.42 -1.35
C HIS A 289 -7.67 -21.34 -2.06
N PRO A 290 -7.58 -22.64 -1.71
CA PRO A 290 -6.53 -23.53 -2.22
C PRO A 290 -6.48 -23.60 -3.75
N ALA A 291 -7.64 -23.63 -4.42
CA ALA A 291 -7.70 -23.62 -5.89
C ALA A 291 -7.23 -22.30 -6.52
N LEU A 292 -7.49 -21.15 -5.89
CA LEU A 292 -7.02 -19.85 -6.37
C LEU A 292 -5.50 -19.75 -6.21
N ARG A 293 -4.97 -20.14 -5.05
CA ARG A 293 -3.52 -20.18 -4.81
C ARG A 293 -2.81 -21.14 -5.77
N SER A 294 -3.38 -22.33 -5.98
CA SER A 294 -2.87 -23.30 -6.95
C SER A 294 -2.81 -22.73 -8.37
N ARG A 295 -3.85 -21.99 -8.79
CA ARG A 295 -3.88 -21.30 -10.08
C ARG A 295 -2.78 -20.25 -10.20
N ILE A 296 -2.61 -19.39 -9.18
CA ILE A 296 -1.57 -18.35 -9.15
C ILE A 296 -0.17 -18.99 -9.24
N ARG A 297 0.08 -20.07 -8.48
CA ARG A 297 1.38 -20.76 -8.48
C ARG A 297 1.64 -21.54 -9.77
N GLY A 298 0.60 -22.14 -10.37
CA GLY A 298 0.73 -22.99 -11.55
C GLY A 298 0.84 -22.22 -12.87
N GLU A 299 0.24 -21.04 -12.96
CA GLU A 299 0.17 -20.26 -14.21
C GLU A 299 0.67 -18.81 -14.06
N GLY A 300 1.19 -18.45 -12.89
CA GLY A 300 1.69 -17.11 -12.58
C GLY A 300 3.04 -17.13 -11.86
N TYR A 301 3.29 -16.08 -11.07
CA TYR A 301 4.52 -15.87 -10.34
C TYR A 301 4.22 -15.52 -8.88
N GLU A 302 4.98 -16.10 -7.96
CA GLU A 302 5.00 -15.69 -6.54
C GLU A 302 6.28 -14.89 -6.30
N ILE A 303 6.14 -13.66 -5.79
CA ILE A 303 7.28 -12.76 -5.53
C ILE A 303 7.25 -12.41 -4.05
N TYR A 304 8.33 -12.76 -3.35
CA TYR A 304 8.60 -12.21 -2.03
C TYR A 304 9.27 -10.84 -2.20
N VAL A 305 8.63 -9.80 -1.67
CA VAL A 305 9.17 -8.44 -1.77
C VAL A 305 10.24 -8.27 -0.69
N GLU A 306 11.47 -8.01 -1.13
CA GLU A 306 12.61 -7.80 -0.24
C GLU A 306 12.40 -6.59 0.69
N ASP A 307 12.93 -6.69 1.91
CA ASP A 307 12.86 -5.65 2.94
C ASP A 307 14.04 -4.65 2.86
N SER A 308 15.05 -4.96 2.04
CA SER A 308 16.28 -4.20 1.95
C SER A 308 16.96 -4.33 0.59
N MET A 309 17.76 -3.34 0.21
CA MET A 309 18.59 -3.32 -0.99
C MET A 309 20.05 -3.00 -0.65
N ASP A 310 20.99 -3.29 -1.55
CA ASP A 310 22.41 -3.02 -1.34
C ASP A 310 22.70 -1.51 -1.22
N ASP A 311 23.59 -1.16 -0.30
CA ASP A 311 24.14 0.19 -0.14
C ASP A 311 25.26 0.42 -1.17
N ASP A 312 24.85 0.86 -2.36
CA ASP A 312 25.69 1.25 -3.48
C ASP A 312 25.25 2.60 -4.08
N GLU A 313 26.13 3.23 -4.86
CA GLU A 313 25.88 4.57 -5.45
C GLU A 313 24.61 4.61 -6.30
N ASN A 314 24.28 3.53 -7.00
CA ASN A 314 23.09 3.45 -7.85
C ASN A 314 21.80 3.40 -7.02
N ASN A 315 21.79 2.67 -5.91
CA ASN A 315 20.66 2.61 -5.00
C ASN A 315 20.54 3.89 -4.14
N GLU A 316 21.65 4.55 -3.84
CA GLU A 316 21.64 5.90 -3.25
C GLU A 316 20.93 6.91 -4.19
N GLU A 317 21.26 6.89 -5.48
CA GLU A 317 20.58 7.73 -6.49
C GLU A 317 19.08 7.40 -6.57
N LYS A 318 18.70 6.12 -6.45
CA LYS A 318 17.28 5.72 -6.42
C LYS A 318 16.54 6.26 -5.20
N ILE A 319 17.18 6.34 -4.03
CA ILE A 319 16.58 6.98 -2.84
C ILE A 319 16.42 8.48 -3.08
N ALA A 320 17.42 9.16 -3.63
CA ALA A 320 17.30 10.58 -3.99
C ALA A 320 16.16 10.81 -5.00
N ARG A 321 16.02 9.94 -6.00
CA ARG A 321 14.91 9.94 -6.95
C ARG A 321 13.57 9.68 -6.27
N PHE A 322 13.52 8.76 -5.31
CA PHE A 322 12.33 8.50 -4.50
C PHE A 322 11.88 9.76 -3.75
N VAL A 323 12.80 10.50 -3.10
CA VAL A 323 12.48 11.77 -2.43
C VAL A 323 11.87 12.76 -3.43
N ALA A 324 12.48 12.93 -4.61
CA ALA A 324 11.96 13.82 -5.64
C ALA A 324 10.57 13.39 -6.15
N GLN A 325 10.32 12.09 -6.28
CA GLN A 325 9.02 11.54 -6.68
C GLN A 325 7.96 11.77 -5.60
N GLU A 326 8.28 11.58 -4.32
CA GLU A 326 7.34 11.83 -3.21
C GLU A 326 6.99 13.31 -3.09
N VAL A 327 7.96 14.23 -3.24
CA VAL A 327 7.71 15.68 -3.31
C VAL A 327 6.78 16.01 -4.47
N LYS A 328 7.07 15.49 -5.67
CA LYS A 328 6.23 15.73 -6.86
C LYS A 328 4.82 15.18 -6.70
N LYS A 329 4.68 14.01 -6.07
CA LYS A 329 3.42 13.31 -5.86
C LYS A 329 2.56 13.99 -4.80
N ASP A 330 3.16 14.49 -3.72
CA ASP A 330 2.46 15.23 -2.69
C ASP A 330 2.02 16.63 -3.17
N GLY A 331 2.93 17.35 -3.85
CA GLY A 331 2.64 18.63 -4.50
C GLY A 331 2.45 19.82 -3.55
N ARG A 332 2.54 19.64 -2.22
CA ARG A 332 2.37 20.71 -1.22
C ARG A 332 3.66 21.03 -0.48
N ILE A 333 4.56 20.06 -0.36
CA ILE A 333 5.84 20.23 0.33
C ILE A 333 6.94 20.82 -0.57
N PRO A 334 7.87 21.64 -0.03
CA PRO A 334 8.97 22.20 -0.80
C PRO A 334 10.00 21.14 -1.20
N PRO A 335 10.82 21.41 -2.24
CA PRO A 335 11.93 20.56 -2.62
C PRO A 335 13.02 20.51 -1.53
N PHE A 336 13.84 19.46 -1.57
CA PHE A 336 14.86 19.21 -0.55
C PHE A 336 16.22 19.76 -0.99
N THR A 337 17.00 20.25 -0.02
CA THR A 337 18.43 20.53 -0.19
C THR A 337 19.22 19.21 -0.35
N PHE A 338 20.44 19.30 -0.88
CA PHE A 338 21.32 18.13 -1.02
C PHE A 338 21.58 17.46 0.35
N GLU A 339 21.84 18.28 1.36
CA GLU A 339 22.11 17.84 2.73
C GLU A 339 20.89 17.16 3.36
N ALA A 340 19.67 17.66 3.11
CA ALA A 340 18.45 17.01 3.57
C ALA A 340 18.22 15.64 2.90
N VAL A 341 18.50 15.51 1.60
CA VAL A 341 18.41 14.22 0.90
C VAL A 341 19.43 13.23 1.44
N GLN A 342 20.66 13.67 1.70
CA GLN A 342 21.69 12.85 2.35
C GLN A 342 21.23 12.36 3.72
N GLU A 343 20.58 13.21 4.53
CA GLU A 343 20.05 12.81 5.83
C GLU A 343 18.91 11.77 5.73
N VAL A 344 18.12 11.79 4.64
CA VAL A 344 17.11 10.76 4.34
C VAL A 344 17.77 9.44 3.91
N ILE A 345 18.84 9.49 3.11
CA ILE A 345 19.62 8.31 2.71
C ILE A 345 20.25 7.64 3.95
N GLU A 346 20.82 8.44 4.84
CA GLU A 346 21.37 7.96 6.11
C GLU A 346 20.29 7.32 7.00
N GLU A 347 19.08 7.89 7.01
CA GLU A 347 17.95 7.27 7.70
C GLU A 347 17.54 5.93 7.06
N ALA A 348 17.59 5.82 5.74
CA ALA A 348 17.32 4.55 5.06
C ALA A 348 18.34 3.47 5.41
N ARG A 349 19.62 3.82 5.62
CA ARG A 349 20.65 2.90 6.15
C ARG A 349 20.29 2.46 7.56
N ARG A 350 19.96 3.42 8.43
CA ARG A 350 19.62 3.17 9.84
C ARG A 350 18.42 2.22 9.98
N LEU A 351 17.36 2.48 9.21
CA LEU A 351 16.12 1.70 9.25
C LEU A 351 16.27 0.29 8.66
N SER A 352 17.30 0.04 7.83
CA SER A 352 17.58 -1.32 7.34
C SER A 352 17.97 -2.27 8.48
N GLY A 353 18.54 -1.74 9.57
CA GLY A 353 19.09 -2.52 10.68
C GLY A 353 20.23 -3.47 10.28
N ARG A 354 20.74 -3.40 9.04
CA ARG A 354 21.72 -4.31 8.47
C ARG A 354 22.87 -3.54 7.82
N ARG A 355 24.07 -4.10 7.89
CA ARG A 355 25.25 -3.51 7.26
C ARG A 355 25.13 -3.46 5.74
N LYS A 356 25.56 -2.35 5.13
CA LYS A 356 25.63 -2.15 3.66
C LYS A 356 24.27 -2.40 2.99
N LYS A 357 23.19 -2.02 3.68
CA LYS A 357 21.84 -2.14 3.18
C LYS A 357 21.09 -0.84 3.41
N PHE A 358 20.19 -0.54 2.50
CA PHE A 358 19.11 0.44 2.70
C PHE A 358 17.80 -0.31 2.94
N THR A 359 16.91 0.27 3.74
CA THR A 359 15.54 -0.24 3.85
C THR A 359 14.78 -0.08 2.54
N LEU A 360 13.92 -1.05 2.20
CA LEU A 360 12.91 -0.93 1.15
C LEU A 360 11.52 -0.61 1.71
N ASN A 361 11.41 -0.36 3.02
CA ASN A 361 10.19 0.17 3.63
C ASN A 361 10.00 1.66 3.29
N PHE A 362 9.77 1.94 2.00
CA PHE A 362 9.58 3.29 1.48
C PHE A 362 8.36 3.99 2.07
N ARG A 363 7.43 3.29 2.69
CA ARG A 363 6.30 3.91 3.39
C ARG A 363 6.78 4.73 4.60
N GLU A 364 7.74 4.21 5.37
CA GLU A 364 8.34 4.91 6.50
C GLU A 364 9.20 6.09 6.02
N ILE A 365 10.06 5.86 5.02
CA ILE A 365 10.90 6.93 4.43
C ILE A 365 10.02 8.04 3.84
N GLY A 366 8.97 7.70 3.10
CA GLY A 366 8.00 8.66 2.56
C GLY A 366 7.20 9.38 3.64
N GLY A 367 6.96 8.73 4.79
CA GLY A 367 6.41 9.37 5.99
C GLY A 367 7.33 10.48 6.51
N LEU A 368 8.63 10.19 6.64
CA LEU A 368 9.64 11.18 7.05
C LEU A 368 9.74 12.34 6.06
N VAL A 369 9.79 12.05 4.75
CA VAL A 369 9.85 13.07 3.69
C VAL A 369 8.67 14.04 3.80
N ARG A 370 7.45 13.52 3.96
CA ARG A 370 6.25 14.36 4.11
C ARG A 370 6.30 15.18 5.39
N ALA A 371 6.59 14.55 6.54
CA ALA A 371 6.67 15.24 7.81
C ALA A 371 7.70 16.39 7.82
N ALA A 372 8.88 16.17 7.26
CA ALA A 372 9.89 17.22 7.13
C ALA A 372 9.43 18.35 6.18
N GLY A 373 8.77 17.99 5.09
CA GLY A 373 8.16 18.93 4.16
C GLY A 373 7.04 19.77 4.78
N ASP A 374 6.25 19.18 5.67
CA ASP A 374 5.19 19.87 6.40
C ASP A 374 5.77 20.93 7.35
N PHE A 375 6.83 20.59 8.13
CA PHE A 375 7.54 21.57 8.96
C PHE A 375 8.13 22.72 8.14
N ALA A 376 8.77 22.41 7.00
CA ALA A 376 9.32 23.43 6.12
C ALA A 376 8.23 24.35 5.56
N SER A 377 7.07 23.79 5.20
CA SER A 377 5.91 24.55 4.72
C SER A 377 5.34 25.46 5.82
N GLU A 378 5.21 24.94 7.04
CA GLU A 378 4.75 25.70 8.21
C GLU A 378 5.66 26.89 8.53
N GLU A 379 6.98 26.71 8.37
CA GLU A 379 8.00 27.75 8.59
C GLU A 379 8.16 28.71 7.39
N GLY A 380 7.44 28.47 6.28
CA GLY A 380 7.57 29.26 5.05
C GLY A 380 8.92 29.09 4.34
N ALA A 381 9.63 27.99 4.60
CA ALA A 381 10.92 27.70 4.03
C ALA A 381 10.80 27.33 2.54
N LYS A 382 11.73 27.84 1.72
CA LYS A 382 11.78 27.53 0.29
C LYS A 382 12.24 26.09 -0.01
N TYR A 383 13.03 25.51 0.89
CA TYR A 383 13.58 24.17 0.78
C TYR A 383 13.52 23.46 2.12
N VAL A 384 13.38 22.13 2.10
CA VAL A 384 13.61 21.28 3.27
C VAL A 384 15.12 21.18 3.51
N ASP A 385 15.54 21.51 4.73
CA ASP A 385 16.91 21.36 5.23
C ASP A 385 17.02 20.24 6.29
N VAL A 386 18.22 20.05 6.83
CA VAL A 386 18.51 19.00 7.83
C VAL A 386 17.71 19.20 9.13
N GLU A 387 17.44 20.43 9.56
CA GLU A 387 16.66 20.70 10.78
C GLU A 387 15.22 20.23 10.62
N HIS A 388 14.63 20.43 9.45
CA HIS A 388 13.29 19.92 9.14
C HIS A 388 13.25 18.38 9.14
N ILE A 389 14.30 17.69 8.66
CA ILE A 389 14.42 16.23 8.76
C ILE A 389 14.43 15.79 10.23
N ARG A 390 15.20 16.49 11.08
CA ARG A 390 15.30 16.19 12.52
C ARG A 390 13.94 16.33 13.21
N LYS A 391 13.20 17.41 12.94
CA LYS A 391 11.82 17.60 13.41
C LYS A 391 10.88 16.53 12.86
N GLY A 392 10.98 16.22 11.57
CA GLY A 392 10.18 15.17 10.92
C GLY A 392 10.36 13.79 11.56
N ARG A 393 11.57 13.43 11.98
CA ARG A 393 11.87 12.15 12.63
C ARG A 393 11.16 11.93 13.95
N THR A 394 10.77 12.97 14.69
CA THR A 394 10.08 12.78 15.97
C THR A 394 8.61 12.43 15.76
N VAL A 395 7.99 12.98 14.71
CA VAL A 395 6.56 12.79 14.42
C VAL A 395 6.28 11.64 13.45
N ALA A 396 7.21 11.34 12.54
CA ALA A 396 7.04 10.30 11.51
C ALA A 396 7.20 8.86 12.04
N ARG A 397 7.53 8.69 13.33
CA ARG A 397 7.69 7.36 13.94
C ARG A 397 6.34 6.65 14.05
N PRO A 398 6.30 5.33 13.80
CA PRO A 398 5.12 4.51 14.07
C PRO A 398 4.65 4.61 15.51
N ILE A 399 3.36 4.37 15.75
CA ILE A 399 2.77 4.45 17.09
C ILE A 399 3.41 3.45 18.05
N GLU A 400 3.81 2.28 17.55
CA GLU A 400 4.53 1.25 18.26
C GLU A 400 5.83 1.81 18.86
N SER A 401 6.59 2.55 18.05
CA SER A 401 7.83 3.20 18.49
C SER A 401 7.56 4.28 19.54
N GLN A 402 6.50 5.08 19.37
CA GLN A 402 6.13 6.15 20.32
C GLN A 402 5.70 5.59 21.68
N VAL A 403 4.92 4.50 21.69
CA VAL A 403 4.52 3.82 22.93
C VAL A 403 5.73 3.26 23.65
N VAL A 404 6.64 2.60 22.91
CA VAL A 404 7.87 2.07 23.49
C VAL A 404 8.74 3.18 24.05
N GLU A 405 8.88 4.31 23.36
CA GLU A 405 9.67 5.46 23.85
C GLU A 405 9.12 6.00 25.18
N LYS A 406 7.79 6.13 25.32
CA LYS A 406 7.17 6.50 26.60
C LYS A 406 7.42 5.49 27.71
N ILE A 407 7.38 4.19 27.40
CA ILE A 407 7.72 3.14 28.37
C ILE A 407 9.19 3.28 28.80
N VAL A 408 10.10 3.51 27.85
CA VAL A 408 11.52 3.70 28.13
C VAL A 408 11.76 4.96 28.96
N GLU A 409 11.12 6.07 28.64
CA GLU A 409 11.22 7.34 29.38
C GLU A 409 10.76 7.17 30.83
N GLN A 410 9.59 6.55 31.05
CA GLN A 410 9.11 6.22 32.40
C GLN A 410 10.08 5.31 33.15
N LYS A 411 10.67 4.31 32.48
CA LYS A 411 11.66 3.43 33.12
C LYS A 411 12.96 4.15 33.48
N LYS A 412 13.40 5.13 32.67
CA LYS A 412 14.58 5.96 32.94
C LYS A 412 14.41 6.78 34.22
N GLU A 413 13.22 7.34 34.48
CA GLU A 413 12.95 8.11 35.71
C GLU A 413 13.17 7.30 37.00
N TYR A 414 12.96 5.99 36.95
CA TYR A 414 13.12 5.06 38.08
C TYR A 414 14.38 4.20 37.98
N GLN A 415 15.36 4.59 37.15
CA GLN A 415 16.57 3.79 36.97
C GLN A 415 17.53 3.99 38.14
N ILE A 416 17.56 3.01 39.05
CA ILE A 416 18.31 3.05 40.32
C ILE A 416 19.72 2.45 40.17
N PHE A 417 20.09 1.96 38.98
CA PHE A 417 21.31 1.17 38.80
C PHE A 417 22.55 2.06 38.58
N PRO A 418 23.69 1.76 39.21
CA PRO A 418 24.90 2.55 39.05
C PRO A 418 25.45 2.46 37.61
N THR A 419 25.82 3.61 37.06
CA THR A 419 26.50 3.76 35.76
C THR A 419 27.99 4.06 35.91
N THR A 420 28.45 4.19 37.16
CA THR A 420 29.85 4.43 37.53
C THR A 420 30.21 3.61 38.77
N GLY A 421 31.50 3.54 39.07
CA GLY A 421 32.02 2.74 40.19
C GLY A 421 32.05 1.25 39.88
N HIS A 422 32.10 0.44 40.93
CA HIS A 422 32.20 -1.01 40.80
C HIS A 422 31.20 -1.73 41.70
N SER A 423 30.70 -2.89 41.28
CA SER A 423 29.75 -3.67 42.07
C SER A 423 29.92 -5.17 41.82
N VAL A 424 29.86 -5.97 42.88
CA VAL A 424 29.86 -7.43 42.79
C VAL A 424 28.47 -7.89 42.36
N GLY A 425 28.40 -8.87 41.45
CA GLY A 425 27.15 -9.51 41.03
C GLY A 425 26.19 -8.63 40.24
N LYS A 426 26.60 -7.41 39.82
CA LYS A 426 25.73 -6.41 39.20
C LYS A 426 26.26 -5.98 37.85
N VAL A 427 25.42 -6.06 36.82
CA VAL A 427 25.82 -5.80 35.42
C VAL A 427 24.77 -4.98 34.69
N ASN A 428 25.21 -4.00 33.90
CA ASN A 428 24.38 -3.27 32.94
C ASN A 428 24.29 -4.06 31.62
N GLY A 429 23.25 -4.89 31.48
CA GLY A 429 22.88 -5.49 30.20
C GLY A 429 22.20 -4.49 29.27
N LEU A 430 21.96 -4.87 28.02
CA LEU A 430 21.20 -4.08 27.05
C LEU A 430 20.14 -4.95 26.38
N ALA A 431 18.95 -4.38 26.19
CA ALA A 431 17.82 -5.03 25.55
C ALA A 431 17.18 -4.09 24.51
N VAL A 432 16.28 -4.65 23.72
CA VAL A 432 15.37 -3.90 22.85
C VAL A 432 13.93 -4.18 23.29
N ILE A 433 13.05 -3.19 23.14
CA ILE A 433 11.62 -3.33 23.40
C ILE A 433 10.88 -3.13 22.07
N GLY A 434 10.00 -4.07 21.72
CA GLY A 434 9.25 -4.02 20.45
C GLY A 434 10.15 -4.31 19.25
N ASP A 435 9.99 -3.51 18.18
CA ASP A 435 10.87 -3.59 17.02
C ASP A 435 12.29 -3.11 17.38
N ALA A 436 13.29 -3.59 16.64
CA ALA A 436 14.73 -3.49 16.94
C ALA A 436 15.33 -2.06 17.05
N PHE A 437 14.49 -1.03 17.14
CA PHE A 437 14.84 0.39 17.08
C PHE A 437 14.84 1.10 18.44
N SER A 438 14.25 0.51 19.49
CA SER A 438 14.19 1.12 20.81
C SER A 438 14.92 0.27 21.85
N GLY A 439 16.09 0.74 22.28
CA GLY A 439 16.91 0.07 23.28
C GLY A 439 16.60 0.51 24.71
N ILE A 440 16.96 -0.33 25.67
CA ILE A 440 16.95 0.01 27.10
C ILE A 440 18.12 -0.68 27.81
N VAL A 441 18.68 -0.04 28.83
CA VAL A 441 19.59 -0.71 29.78
C VAL A 441 18.79 -1.68 30.62
N LEU A 442 19.27 -2.92 30.68
CA LEU A 442 18.67 -4.03 31.40
C LEU A 442 19.60 -4.43 32.55
N PRO A 443 19.39 -3.92 33.77
CA PRO A 443 20.20 -4.29 34.90
C PRO A 443 19.96 -5.75 35.32
N ILE A 444 21.04 -6.49 35.49
CA ILE A 444 21.02 -7.89 35.90
C ILE A 444 21.81 -8.02 37.20
N VAL A 445 21.22 -8.69 38.17
CA VAL A 445 21.83 -9.00 39.45
C VAL A 445 21.95 -10.51 39.60
N ALA A 446 23.09 -10.99 40.08
CA ALA A 446 23.30 -12.37 40.49
C ALA A 446 23.72 -12.41 41.96
N GLU A 447 23.21 -13.42 42.68
CA GLU A 447 23.57 -13.73 44.06
C GLU A 447 23.73 -15.24 44.20
N VAL A 448 24.87 -15.68 44.74
CA VAL A 448 25.22 -17.08 44.95
C VAL A 448 25.08 -17.42 46.41
N THR A 449 24.05 -18.19 46.74
CA THR A 449 23.72 -18.58 48.13
C THR A 449 24.02 -20.06 48.38
N PRO A 450 24.11 -20.50 49.65
CA PRO A 450 24.06 -21.92 49.96
C PRO A 450 22.78 -22.55 49.40
N SER A 451 22.88 -23.79 48.90
CA SER A 451 21.71 -24.45 48.34
C SER A 451 20.65 -24.74 49.40
N SER A 452 19.41 -24.42 49.07
CA SER A 452 18.21 -24.72 49.85
C SER A 452 17.81 -26.20 49.81
N SER A 453 18.38 -26.99 48.88
CA SER A 453 18.08 -28.41 48.72
C SER A 453 19.30 -29.30 48.99
N LYS A 454 19.05 -30.47 49.59
CA LYS A 454 20.06 -31.54 49.69
C LYS A 454 20.24 -32.31 48.37
N SER A 455 19.35 -32.11 47.40
CA SER A 455 19.36 -32.82 46.11
C SER A 455 20.25 -32.17 45.04
N GLY A 456 20.94 -31.08 45.38
CA GLY A 456 21.82 -30.35 44.47
C GLY A 456 21.42 -28.89 44.26
N GLY A 457 22.42 -28.07 43.93
CA GLY A 457 22.31 -26.65 43.65
C GLY A 457 21.51 -26.35 42.39
N LYS A 458 20.78 -25.23 42.41
CA LYS A 458 19.88 -24.80 41.33
C LYS A 458 20.23 -23.43 40.80
N ILE A 459 19.84 -23.18 39.55
CA ILE A 459 19.86 -21.83 38.96
C ILE A 459 18.42 -21.35 38.88
N ILE A 460 18.17 -20.18 39.47
CA ILE A 460 16.85 -19.61 39.63
C ILE A 460 16.88 -18.22 38.98
N ALA A 461 16.35 -18.13 37.76
CA ALA A 461 16.24 -16.88 37.02
C ALA A 461 14.83 -16.29 37.13
N THR A 462 14.73 -15.01 37.44
CA THR A 462 13.47 -14.27 37.63
C THR A 462 13.41 -13.01 36.77
N GLY A 463 12.20 -12.60 36.37
CA GLY A 463 11.98 -11.46 35.48
C GLY A 463 11.10 -11.74 34.26
N LYS A 464 10.16 -12.70 34.37
CA LYS A 464 9.25 -13.13 33.29
C LYS A 464 9.99 -13.52 31.99
N LEU A 465 10.94 -14.44 32.11
CA LEU A 465 11.71 -14.95 30.97
C LEU A 465 10.83 -15.79 30.04
N GLY A 466 10.96 -15.52 28.75
CA GLY A 466 10.46 -16.33 27.67
C GLY A 466 11.26 -17.61 27.43
N VAL A 467 10.99 -18.32 26.34
CA VAL A 467 11.56 -19.65 26.10
C VAL A 467 13.06 -19.56 25.80
N ILE A 468 13.45 -18.68 24.87
CA ILE A 468 14.85 -18.56 24.45
C ILE A 468 15.71 -17.99 25.59
N ALA A 469 15.17 -17.04 26.34
CA ALA A 469 15.86 -16.47 27.50
C ALA A 469 16.13 -17.51 28.60
N LYS A 470 15.22 -18.48 28.81
CA LYS A 470 15.43 -19.59 29.75
C LYS A 470 16.54 -20.52 29.26
N GLU A 471 16.51 -20.90 27.98
CA GLU A 471 17.57 -21.71 27.38
C GLU A 471 18.94 -21.00 27.45
N ALA A 472 18.98 -19.68 27.28
CA ALA A 472 20.20 -18.89 27.46
C ALA A 472 20.78 -19.00 28.88
N VAL A 473 19.93 -18.97 29.92
CA VAL A 473 20.35 -19.19 31.31
C VAL A 473 20.94 -20.60 31.49
N GLU A 474 20.32 -21.61 30.88
CA GLU A 474 20.83 -22.99 30.91
C GLU A 474 22.19 -23.13 30.21
N ASN A 475 22.37 -22.49 29.06
CA ASN A 475 23.64 -22.47 28.33
C ASN A 475 24.76 -21.81 29.15
N VAL A 476 24.45 -20.67 29.79
CA VAL A 476 25.37 -19.98 30.69
C VAL A 476 25.73 -20.87 31.91
N SER A 477 24.80 -21.70 32.39
CA SER A 477 25.09 -22.65 33.47
C SER A 477 26.21 -23.63 33.13
N ALA A 478 26.25 -24.09 31.88
CA ALA A 478 27.28 -25.02 31.42
C ALA A 478 28.66 -24.34 31.41
N ILE A 479 28.70 -23.06 31.04
CA ILE A 479 29.91 -22.23 31.07
C ILE A 479 30.40 -22.05 32.50
N ILE A 480 29.54 -21.64 33.43
CA ILE A 480 29.94 -21.42 34.82
C ILE A 480 30.54 -22.71 35.39
N LYS A 481 29.88 -23.86 35.18
CA LYS A 481 30.38 -25.18 35.61
C LYS A 481 31.75 -25.51 35.02
N LYS A 482 31.95 -25.21 33.73
CA LYS A 482 33.21 -25.49 33.04
C LYS A 482 34.35 -24.60 33.58
N TYR A 483 34.13 -23.29 33.63
CA TYR A 483 35.21 -22.30 33.75
C TYR A 483 35.60 -21.89 35.17
N THR A 484 34.77 -22.14 36.18
CA THR A 484 35.08 -21.72 37.56
C THR A 484 35.64 -22.85 38.43
N ASP A 485 35.65 -24.10 37.94
CA ASP A 485 36.10 -25.32 38.65
C ASP A 485 35.51 -25.45 40.08
N LYS A 486 34.34 -24.82 40.31
CA LYS A 486 33.67 -24.78 41.61
C LYS A 486 32.52 -25.76 41.64
N ASP A 487 32.42 -26.46 42.76
CA ASP A 487 31.29 -27.33 43.03
C ASP A 487 30.01 -26.51 43.23
N LEU A 488 29.23 -26.38 42.14
CA LEU A 488 27.92 -25.73 42.17
C LEU A 488 26.84 -26.64 42.79
N SER A 489 27.12 -27.91 43.09
CA SER A 489 26.11 -28.82 43.66
C SER A 489 25.63 -28.40 45.05
N LYS A 490 26.33 -27.50 45.74
CA LYS A 490 25.99 -26.99 47.07
C LYS A 490 25.54 -25.53 47.08
N LYS A 491 25.35 -24.92 45.91
CA LYS A 491 25.05 -23.49 45.78
C LYS A 491 23.80 -23.28 44.93
N ASP A 492 22.94 -22.36 45.35
CA ASP A 492 21.86 -21.85 44.52
C ASP A 492 22.31 -20.52 43.90
N ILE A 493 22.08 -20.34 42.59
CA ILE A 493 22.44 -19.12 41.84
C ILE A 493 21.14 -18.41 41.51
N HIS A 494 20.92 -17.27 42.14
CA HIS A 494 19.77 -16.42 41.91
C HIS A 494 20.12 -15.35 40.89
N ILE A 495 19.44 -15.33 39.76
CA ILE A 495 19.60 -14.31 38.72
C ILE A 495 18.30 -13.51 38.65
N GLN A 496 18.41 -12.19 38.76
CA GLN A 496 17.27 -11.28 38.69
C GLN A 496 17.49 -10.27 37.59
N PHE A 497 16.55 -10.24 36.65
CA PHE A 497 16.41 -9.16 35.69
C PHE A 497 15.52 -8.08 36.32
N LEU A 498 16.07 -6.89 36.52
CA LEU A 498 15.36 -5.80 37.21
C LEU A 498 14.42 -5.06 36.25
N GLN A 499 13.24 -4.66 36.76
CA GLN A 499 12.27 -3.81 36.05
C GLN A 499 11.76 -4.40 34.71
N THR A 500 11.72 -5.73 34.60
CA THR A 500 11.22 -6.46 33.41
C THR A 500 9.75 -6.88 33.55
N TYR A 501 8.86 -5.90 33.76
CA TYR A 501 7.42 -6.16 33.94
C TYR A 501 6.76 -6.77 32.69
N GLU A 502 7.28 -6.44 31.52
CA GLU A 502 6.83 -6.93 30.19
C GLU A 502 7.51 -8.26 29.80
N GLY A 503 8.51 -8.70 30.56
CA GLY A 503 9.29 -9.91 30.31
C GLY A 503 10.60 -9.69 29.55
N VAL A 504 11.35 -10.78 29.41
CA VAL A 504 12.64 -10.85 28.72
C VAL A 504 12.59 -12.00 27.73
N GLU A 505 12.90 -11.75 26.46
CA GLU A 505 12.93 -12.76 25.40
C GLU A 505 14.26 -12.68 24.63
N GLY A 506 14.66 -13.79 24.02
CA GLY A 506 15.93 -13.92 23.30
C GLY A 506 17.14 -14.15 24.20
N ASP A 507 18.31 -14.29 23.59
CA ASP A 507 19.56 -14.74 24.21
C ASP A 507 20.61 -13.61 24.38
N SER A 508 20.26 -12.38 24.00
CA SER A 508 21.23 -11.27 23.93
C SER A 508 21.78 -10.77 25.27
N ALA A 509 21.27 -11.29 26.39
CA ALA A 509 21.75 -11.03 27.75
C ALA A 509 22.72 -12.11 28.26
N SER A 510 23.05 -13.14 27.46
CA SER A 510 23.83 -14.30 27.91
C SER A 510 25.18 -13.92 28.51
N ILE A 511 25.93 -13.02 27.88
CA ILE A 511 27.22 -12.56 28.42
C ILE A 511 27.04 -11.80 29.74
N SER A 512 25.97 -11.00 29.86
CA SER A 512 25.69 -10.20 31.04
C SER A 512 25.35 -11.09 32.25
N ILE A 513 24.59 -12.17 32.00
CA ILE A 513 24.29 -13.20 33.01
C ILE A 513 25.58 -13.89 33.45
N ALA A 514 26.42 -14.31 32.49
CA ALA A 514 27.68 -14.99 32.80
C ALA A 514 28.61 -14.12 33.65
N VAL A 515 28.77 -12.84 33.29
CA VAL A 515 29.58 -11.88 34.06
C VAL A 515 29.01 -11.66 35.45
N ALA A 516 27.69 -11.46 35.59
CA ALA A 516 27.07 -11.24 36.90
C ALA A 516 27.32 -12.43 37.83
N VAL A 517 27.10 -13.66 37.34
CA VAL A 517 27.28 -14.86 38.15
C VAL A 517 28.75 -15.11 38.49
N ILE A 518 29.67 -14.96 37.53
CA ILE A 518 31.10 -15.14 37.77
C ILE A 518 31.64 -14.08 38.74
N SER A 519 31.17 -12.83 38.61
CA SER A 519 31.51 -11.74 39.51
C SER A 519 31.16 -12.08 40.96
N ASP A 520 29.94 -12.54 41.20
CA ASP A 520 29.49 -12.90 42.55
C ASP A 520 30.19 -14.15 43.09
N LEU A 521 30.33 -15.19 42.25
CA LEU A 521 30.97 -16.45 42.63
C LEU A 521 32.44 -16.30 43.05
N GLU A 522 33.16 -15.36 42.43
CA GLU A 522 34.57 -15.06 42.71
C GLU A 522 34.77 -13.83 43.61
N GLY A 523 33.70 -13.09 43.93
CA GLY A 523 33.77 -11.85 44.69
C GLY A 523 34.53 -10.72 43.97
N ILE A 524 34.56 -10.75 42.64
CA ILE A 524 35.29 -9.77 41.82
C ILE A 524 34.31 -8.70 41.32
N PRO A 525 34.47 -7.41 41.70
CA PRO A 525 33.57 -6.35 41.25
C PRO A 525 33.60 -6.13 39.73
N VAL A 526 32.44 -5.87 39.13
CA VAL A 526 32.27 -5.41 37.74
C VAL A 526 32.40 -3.88 37.67
N ASP A 527 33.03 -3.34 36.64
CA ASP A 527 33.05 -1.91 36.32
C ASP A 527 31.69 -1.49 35.72
N ASN A 528 30.92 -0.72 36.48
CA ASN A 528 29.57 -0.29 36.11
C ASN A 528 29.54 0.72 34.96
N SER A 529 30.71 1.26 34.56
CA SER A 529 30.83 2.13 33.37
C SER A 529 30.75 1.39 32.05
N TYR A 530 30.67 0.05 32.07
CA TYR A 530 30.36 -0.77 30.91
C TYR A 530 28.88 -1.15 30.86
N ALA A 531 28.30 -1.04 29.68
CA ALA A 531 27.10 -1.78 29.30
C ALA A 531 27.49 -2.89 28.32
N MET A 532 26.75 -4.00 28.29
CA MET A 532 27.09 -5.12 27.42
C MET A 532 25.88 -5.86 26.86
N THR A 533 26.05 -6.40 25.64
CA THR A 533 25.09 -7.30 24.99
C THR A 533 25.84 -8.35 24.19
N GLY A 534 25.28 -9.54 24.10
CA GLY A 534 25.87 -10.66 23.38
C GLY A 534 25.21 -11.97 23.76
N SER A 535 24.96 -12.81 22.76
CA SER A 535 24.65 -14.21 22.99
C SER A 535 25.94 -14.98 23.27
N LEU A 536 25.84 -16.17 23.83
CA LEU A 536 26.99 -16.95 24.29
C LEU A 536 26.78 -18.44 24.00
N SER A 537 27.65 -19.03 23.19
CA SER A 537 27.64 -20.48 22.95
C SER A 537 28.14 -21.22 24.18
N VAL A 538 27.76 -22.49 24.38
CA VAL A 538 28.27 -23.31 25.50
C VAL A 538 29.80 -23.53 25.48
N ARG A 539 30.47 -23.15 24.40
CA ARG A 539 31.94 -23.15 24.26
C ARG A 539 32.60 -21.83 24.67
N GLY A 540 31.80 -20.84 25.06
CA GLY A 540 32.27 -19.53 25.48
C GLY A 540 32.51 -18.55 24.33
N GLU A 541 32.00 -18.81 23.13
CA GLU A 541 32.07 -17.87 21.99
C GLU A 541 30.93 -16.84 22.09
N VAL A 542 31.26 -15.56 21.87
CA VAL A 542 30.28 -14.47 21.88
C VAL A 542 29.63 -14.38 20.50
N LEU A 543 28.32 -14.51 20.48
CA LEU A 543 27.50 -14.59 19.25
C LEU A 543 26.79 -13.26 18.96
N PRO A 544 26.52 -12.96 17.68
CA PRO A 544 25.87 -11.72 17.27
C PRO A 544 24.44 -11.61 17.82
N VAL A 545 23.97 -10.37 17.98
CA VAL A 545 22.63 -10.02 18.46
C VAL A 545 21.95 -9.02 17.54
N GLY A 546 20.62 -9.02 17.54
CA GLY A 546 19.82 -8.01 16.86
C GLY A 546 19.78 -6.67 17.60
N GLY A 547 19.48 -5.59 16.86
CA GLY A 547 19.22 -4.26 17.40
C GLY A 547 20.42 -3.60 18.07
N VAL A 548 21.65 -3.92 17.64
CA VAL A 548 22.87 -3.45 18.32
C VAL A 548 22.97 -1.92 18.37
N THR A 549 22.57 -1.23 17.30
CA THR A 549 22.54 0.24 17.26
C THR A 549 21.66 0.81 18.36
N ALA A 550 20.41 0.36 18.45
CA ALA A 550 19.47 0.83 19.48
C ALA A 550 19.97 0.55 20.91
N LYS A 551 20.63 -0.59 21.12
CA LYS A 551 21.27 -0.94 22.39
C LYS A 551 22.43 -0.01 22.75
N VAL A 552 23.27 0.33 21.78
CA VAL A 552 24.39 1.28 22.00
C VAL A 552 23.85 2.70 22.27
N GLU A 553 22.82 3.14 21.55
CA GLU A 553 22.14 4.42 21.81
C GLU A 553 21.55 4.45 23.22
N ALA A 554 20.89 3.38 23.66
CA ALA A 554 20.31 3.28 25.00
C ALA A 554 21.35 3.32 26.13
N ALA A 555 22.54 2.74 25.91
CA ALA A 555 23.64 2.83 26.85
C ALA A 555 24.10 4.29 27.00
N TYR A 556 24.27 5.00 25.88
CA TYR A 556 24.67 6.40 25.89
C TYR A 556 23.66 7.29 26.60
N ASP A 557 22.37 7.10 26.31
CA ASP A 557 21.28 7.84 26.94
C ASP A 557 21.23 7.64 28.46
N ALA A 558 21.62 6.45 28.93
CA ALA A 558 21.75 6.16 30.35
C ALA A 558 23.06 6.71 30.97
N GLY A 559 23.86 7.45 30.21
CA GLY A 559 25.15 8.00 30.64
C GLY A 559 26.30 6.99 30.62
N ILE A 560 26.11 5.80 30.03
CA ILE A 560 27.15 4.77 29.93
C ILE A 560 27.90 4.95 28.61
N THR A 561 29.19 5.26 28.69
CA THR A 561 30.01 5.59 27.51
C THR A 561 30.86 4.45 26.99
N LYS A 562 30.97 3.32 27.72
CA LYS A 562 31.67 2.11 27.26
C LYS A 562 30.65 1.02 26.98
N VAL A 563 30.60 0.52 25.75
CA VAL A 563 29.64 -0.51 25.35
C VAL A 563 30.39 -1.70 24.77
N LEU A 564 30.21 -2.87 25.37
CA LEU A 564 30.76 -4.13 24.89
C LEU A 564 29.73 -4.86 24.02
N ILE A 565 30.14 -5.22 22.81
CA ILE A 565 29.30 -5.92 21.83
C ILE A 565 30.06 -7.11 21.20
N PRO A 566 29.35 -8.04 20.55
CA PRO A 566 29.99 -9.10 19.79
C PRO A 566 30.83 -8.50 18.65
N LYS A 567 32.03 -9.03 18.41
CA LYS A 567 32.89 -8.59 17.28
C LYS A 567 32.16 -8.67 15.94
N ALA A 568 31.31 -9.68 15.78
CA ALA A 568 30.47 -9.84 14.59
C ALA A 568 29.53 -8.64 14.33
N ASN A 569 29.10 -7.92 15.37
CA ASN A 569 28.17 -6.79 15.25
C ASN A 569 28.86 -5.42 15.11
N VAL A 570 30.19 -5.31 15.23
CA VAL A 570 30.89 -4.01 15.18
C VAL A 570 30.54 -3.21 13.93
N LYS A 571 30.31 -3.92 12.82
CA LYS A 571 29.96 -3.32 11.54
C LYS A 571 28.47 -3.03 11.36
N ASP A 572 27.62 -3.51 12.26
CA ASP A 572 26.17 -3.27 12.27
C ASP A 572 25.81 -2.02 13.11
N VAL A 573 26.78 -1.48 13.86
CA VAL A 573 26.58 -0.28 14.68
C VAL A 573 26.57 0.96 13.79
N TYR A 574 25.41 1.59 13.70
CA TYR A 574 25.19 2.82 12.95
C TYR A 574 24.78 3.95 13.91
N LEU A 575 25.77 4.70 14.40
CA LEU A 575 25.53 5.80 15.33
C LEU A 575 25.24 7.11 14.59
N ARG A 576 24.25 7.87 15.10
CA ARG A 576 23.97 9.25 14.65
C ARG A 576 25.20 10.13 14.80
N GLY A 577 25.31 11.17 13.97
CA GLY A 577 26.47 12.08 13.96
C GLY A 577 26.87 12.61 15.34
N GLU A 578 25.88 12.95 16.18
CA GLU A 578 26.11 13.46 17.54
C GLU A 578 26.67 12.43 18.54
N LEU A 579 26.52 11.14 18.24
CA LEU A 579 26.96 10.02 19.08
C LEU A 579 28.33 9.49 18.66
N LYS A 580 28.72 9.70 17.39
CA LYS A 580 30.02 9.29 16.87
C LYS A 580 31.14 9.93 17.70
N GLY A 581 31.99 9.10 18.29
CA GLY A 581 33.11 9.53 19.14
C GLY A 581 32.77 9.80 20.61
N LYS A 582 31.49 9.81 21.00
CA LYS A 582 31.07 9.94 22.41
C LYS A 582 30.90 8.59 23.11
N VAL A 583 30.63 7.53 22.35
CA VAL A 583 30.56 6.15 22.83
C VAL A 583 31.80 5.38 22.38
N LYS A 584 32.45 4.68 23.32
CA LYS A 584 33.54 3.75 23.05
C LYS A 584 32.99 2.34 22.96
N ILE A 585 33.12 1.75 21.77
CA ILE A 585 32.70 0.38 21.50
C ILE A 585 33.88 -0.55 21.77
N TYR A 586 33.62 -1.59 22.55
CA TYR A 586 34.55 -2.69 22.82
C TYR A 586 34.00 -3.95 22.17
N GLU A 587 34.86 -4.67 21.47
CA GLU A 587 34.50 -5.94 20.83
C GLU A 587 34.97 -7.13 21.67
N ALA A 588 34.16 -8.19 21.67
CA ALA A 588 34.52 -9.47 22.28
C ALA A 588 34.23 -10.62 21.29
N GLU A 589 35.14 -11.59 21.21
CA GLU A 589 34.95 -12.84 20.47
C GLU A 589 34.55 -13.99 21.40
N ASN A 590 34.96 -13.93 22.66
CA ASN A 590 34.73 -15.00 23.64
C ASN A 590 34.56 -14.44 25.07
N ILE A 591 34.12 -15.27 26.01
CA ILE A 591 33.88 -14.87 27.40
C ILE A 591 35.15 -14.38 28.12
N LEU A 592 36.34 -14.86 27.72
CA LEU A 592 37.61 -14.41 28.30
C LEU A 592 37.85 -12.93 27.96
N ASP A 593 37.56 -12.50 26.73
CA ASP A 593 37.63 -11.08 26.33
C ASP A 593 36.68 -10.24 27.20
N VAL A 594 35.44 -10.70 27.37
CA VAL A 594 34.42 -10.02 28.17
C VAL A 594 34.91 -9.80 29.60
N LEU A 595 35.30 -10.87 30.30
CA LEU A 595 35.74 -10.81 31.70
C LEU A 595 37.02 -9.97 31.85
N THR A 596 37.92 -10.00 30.86
CA THR A 596 39.14 -9.19 30.84
C THR A 596 38.81 -7.70 30.81
N LEU A 597 37.79 -7.29 30.06
CA LEU A 597 37.42 -5.90 29.91
C LEU A 597 36.62 -5.34 31.11
N VAL A 598 35.68 -6.12 31.65
CA VAL A 598 34.64 -5.58 32.54
C VAL A 598 34.89 -5.83 34.04
N LEU A 599 35.72 -6.81 34.41
CA LEU A 599 36.05 -7.04 35.82
C LEU A 599 37.11 -6.07 36.32
N LYS A 600 36.99 -5.63 37.59
CA LYS A 600 37.98 -4.78 38.26
C LYS A 600 39.35 -5.47 38.30
N ASP A 601 40.43 -4.73 38.03
CA ASP A 601 41.77 -5.29 38.14
C ASP A 601 42.12 -5.60 39.60
N CYS A 602 42.37 -6.88 39.88
CA CYS A 602 42.76 -7.41 41.18
C CYS A 602 43.50 -8.76 41.01
N PRO A 603 44.22 -9.25 42.03
CA PRO A 603 44.90 -10.54 41.98
C PRO A 603 43.97 -11.71 41.63
N GLU A 604 42.74 -11.68 42.15
CA GLU A 604 41.71 -12.70 41.93
C GLU A 604 41.30 -12.75 40.45
N LYS A 605 41.13 -11.59 39.79
CA LYS A 605 40.88 -11.50 38.35
C LYS A 605 42.01 -12.16 37.56
N LYS A 606 43.27 -11.87 37.88
CA LYS A 606 44.43 -12.45 37.16
C LYS A 606 44.46 -13.96 37.28
N LYS A 607 44.15 -14.50 38.46
CA LYS A 607 44.04 -15.94 38.70
C LYS A 607 42.90 -16.55 37.88
N LEU A 608 41.70 -15.99 37.95
CA LEU A 608 40.53 -16.45 37.20
C LEU A 608 40.80 -16.46 35.68
N LEU A 609 41.33 -15.38 35.12
CA LEU A 609 41.62 -15.30 33.68
C LEU A 609 42.67 -16.34 33.26
N ALA A 610 43.67 -16.62 34.10
CA ALA A 610 44.68 -17.65 33.83
C ALA A 610 44.07 -19.06 33.85
N GLU A 611 43.12 -19.33 34.74
CA GLU A 611 42.39 -20.61 34.80
C GLU A 611 41.49 -20.79 33.58
N ILE A 612 40.70 -19.77 33.23
CA ILE A 612 39.83 -19.79 32.05
C ILE A 612 40.65 -19.99 30.77
N LYS A 613 41.78 -19.29 30.62
CA LYS A 613 42.64 -19.40 29.44
C LYS A 613 43.18 -20.82 29.20
N LYS A 614 43.41 -21.59 30.26
CA LYS A 614 43.83 -23.01 30.14
C LYS A 614 42.75 -23.90 29.55
N GLN A 615 41.48 -23.50 29.61
CA GLN A 615 40.34 -24.30 29.13
C GLN A 615 39.86 -23.88 27.72
N PHE A 616 40.45 -22.82 27.16
CA PHE A 616 40.24 -22.38 25.78
C PHE A 616 41.21 -23.02 24.77
N HIS A 617 42.30 -23.60 25.28
CA HIS A 617 43.21 -24.48 24.56
C HIS A 617 42.86 -25.93 24.87
#